data_AF-A0A973YWA6-F1
#
_entry.id   AF-A0A973YWA6-F1
#
_cell.length_a   1.000
_cell.length_b   1.000
_cell.length_c   1.000
_cell.angle_alpha   90.00
_cell.angle_beta   90.00
_cell.angle_gamma   90.00
#
_symmetry.space_group_name_H-M   'P 1'
#
loop_
_entity.id
_entity.type
_entity.pdbx_description
1 polymer ?
#
loop_
_entity_poly.entity_id
_entity_poly.type
_entity_poly.pdbx_seq_one_letter_code
_entity_poly.pdbx_strand_id
1 'polypeptide(L)' 'MHWRRPRPPGPWRPGNRLQLLENGEQFFPRAFAAIAGAQREIIVETFILFEDRIGRDL' A
#
# COMPACT_ATOMS: atom_id res chain seq x y z
N MET A 1 -2.14 -19.65 12.58
CA MET A 1 -2.42 -18.48 11.71
C MET A 1 -3.39 -18.92 10.64
N HIS A 2 -4.56 -18.29 10.50
CA HIS A 2 -5.59 -18.68 9.53
C HIS A 2 -5.53 -17.73 8.32
N TRP A 3 -4.94 -18.17 7.22
CA TRP A 3 -4.99 -17.39 5.98
C TRP A 3 -6.41 -17.47 5.41
N ARG A 4 -7.11 -16.35 5.32
CA ARG A 4 -8.45 -16.28 4.71
C ARG A 4 -8.33 -16.55 3.21
N ARG A 5 -9.17 -17.44 2.67
CA ARG A 5 -9.25 -17.68 1.22
C ARG A 5 -9.53 -16.36 0.48
N PRO A 6 -8.91 -16.11 -0.69
CA PRO A 6 -9.15 -14.90 -1.46
C PRO A 6 -10.62 -14.82 -1.85
N ARG A 7 -11.24 -13.67 -1.58
CA ARG A 7 -12.63 -13.40 -1.96
C ARG A 7 -12.65 -13.16 -3.47
N PRO A 8 -13.65 -13.67 -4.22
CA PRO A 8 -13.80 -13.31 -5.62
C PRO A 8 -13.87 -11.79 -5.77
N PRO A 9 -13.34 -11.22 -6.88
CA PRO A 9 -13.39 -9.78 -7.11
C PRO A 9 -14.82 -9.27 -7.01
N GLY A 10 -15.01 -8.17 -6.29
CA GLY A 10 -16.31 -7.53 -6.16
C GLY A 10 -16.76 -6.87 -7.47
N PRO A 11 -18.03 -6.44 -7.56
CA PRO A 11 -18.52 -5.70 -8.73
C PRO A 11 -17.79 -4.36 -8.89
N TRP A 12 -17.69 -3.88 -10.14
CA TRP A 12 -17.21 -2.53 -10.44
C TRP A 12 -18.05 -1.47 -9.70
N ARG A 13 -17.37 -0.46 -9.13
CA ARG A 13 -18.01 0.63 -8.39
C ARG A 13 -17.64 1.98 -9.02
N PRO A 14 -18.62 2.82 -9.38
CA PRO A 14 -18.34 4.20 -9.79
C PRO A 14 -17.99 5.08 -8.57
N GLY A 15 -17.47 6.30 -8.82
CA GLY A 15 -17.25 7.31 -7.78
C GLY A 15 -15.91 7.23 -7.03
N ASN A 16 -14.99 6.35 -7.46
CA ASN A 16 -13.64 6.35 -6.92
C ASN A 16 -12.89 7.63 -7.32
N ARG A 17 -12.18 8.23 -6.36
CA ARG A 17 -11.24 9.32 -6.63
C ARG A 17 -9.87 8.71 -6.90
N LEU A 18 -9.33 8.96 -8.09
CA LEU A 18 -8.00 8.49 -8.49
C LEU A 18 -7.07 9.70 -8.62
N GLN A 19 -5.85 9.54 -8.12
CA GLN A 19 -4.73 10.43 -8.39
C GLN A 19 -3.59 9.58 -8.95
N LEU A 20 -3.09 9.92 -10.14
CA LEU A 20 -1.88 9.33 -10.67
C LEU A 20 -0.68 9.86 -9.88
N LEU A 21 0.16 8.95 -9.38
CA LEU A 21 1.44 9.26 -8.76
C LEU A 21 2.53 8.69 -9.65
N GLU A 22 3.43 9.55 -10.09
CA GLU A 22 4.53 9.17 -10.97
C GLU A 22 5.78 8.87 -10.15
N ASN A 23 6.37 7.71 -10.43
CA ASN A 23 7.64 7.26 -9.87
C ASN A 23 7.62 7.10 -8.33
N GLY A 24 8.79 6.76 -7.77
CA GLY A 24 8.96 6.60 -6.32
C GLY A 24 8.85 7.92 -5.55
N GLU A 25 9.25 9.04 -6.16
CA GLU A 25 9.29 10.35 -5.50
C GLU A 25 7.89 10.85 -5.09
N GLN A 26 6.86 10.54 -5.88
CA GLN A 26 5.48 10.89 -5.52
C GLN A 26 4.80 9.77 -4.72
N PHE A 27 5.15 8.50 -4.97
CA PHE A 27 4.52 7.35 -4.33
C PHE A 27 4.96 7.16 -2.87
N PHE A 28 6.26 7.07 -2.60
CA PHE A 28 6.76 6.68 -1.28
C PHE A 28 6.35 7.65 -0.16
N PRO A 29 6.44 8.99 -0.32
CA PRO A 29 5.99 9.90 0.73
C PRO A 29 4.51 9.72 1.07
N ARG A 30 3.66 9.42 0.08
CA ARG A 30 2.22 9.19 0.28
C ARG A 30 1.95 7.85 0.98
N ALA A 31 2.67 6.81 0.60
CA ALA A 31 2.58 5.50 1.24
C ALA A 31 3.02 5.58 2.72
N PHE A 32 4.16 6.21 3.00
CA PHE A 32 4.65 6.40 4.37
C PHE A 32 3.72 7.25 5.23
N ALA A 33 3.11 8.31 4.67
CA ALA A 33 2.11 9.08 5.39
C ALA A 33 0.87 8.25 5.75
N ALA A 34 0.42 7.37 4.85
CA ALA A 34 -0.70 6.46 5.13
C ALA A 34 -0.34 5.42 6.19
N ILE A 35 0.89 4.90 6.16
CA ILE A 35 1.44 3.98 7.16
C ILE A 35 1.50 4.66 8.53
N ALA A 36 2.11 5.85 8.62
CA ALA A 36 2.23 6.61 9.85
C ALA A 36 0.88 7.02 10.45
N GLY A 37 -0.14 7.20 9.61
CA GLY A 37 -1.51 7.53 10.03
C GLY A 37 -2.37 6.32 10.43
N ALA A 38 -1.90 5.08 10.22
CA ALA A 38 -2.66 3.89 10.55
C ALA A 38 -2.74 3.67 12.06
N GLN A 39 -3.94 3.30 12.55
CA GLN A 39 -4.20 3.20 13.99
C GLN A 39 -4.27 1.76 14.52
N ARG A 40 -4.37 0.76 13.65
CA ARG A 40 -4.64 -0.63 14.06
C ARG A 40 -3.76 -1.65 13.37
N GLU A 41 -3.82 -1.71 12.04
CA GLU A 41 -3.12 -2.72 11.26
C GLU A 41 -2.75 -2.14 9.90
N ILE A 42 -1.59 -2.57 9.40
CA ILE A 42 -1.09 -2.29 8.06
C ILE A 42 -0.76 -3.63 7.41
N ILE A 43 -1.26 -3.84 6.19
CA ILE A 43 -0.88 -4.97 5.35
C ILE A 43 -0.03 -4.39 4.22
N VAL A 44 1.25 -4.76 4.19
CA VAL A 44 2.17 -4.38 3.11
C VAL A 44 2.43 -5.60 2.25
N GLU A 45 2.01 -5.54 1.00
CA GLU A 45 2.31 -6.55 -0.02
C GLU A 45 3.29 -5.92 -1.01
N THR A 46 4.51 -6.47 -1.08
CA THR A 46 5.56 -6.01 -1.98
C THR A 46 6.21 -7.19 -2.67
N PHE A 47 6.73 -6.96 -3.88
CA PHE A 47 7.51 -7.96 -4.61
C PHE A 47 8.92 -8.10 -4.05
N ILE A 48 9.53 -7.00 -3.57
CA ILE A 48 10.89 -6.96 -3.01
C ILE A 48 10.92 -5.99 -1.82
N LEU A 49 11.63 -6.37 -0.76
CA LEU A 49 12.06 -5.49 0.32
C LEU A 49 13.57 -5.62 0.46
N PHE A 50 14.30 -4.50 0.44
CA PHE A 50 15.75 -4.48 0.46
C PHE A 50 16.28 -3.39 1.40
N GLU A 51 17.48 -3.56 1.96
CA GLU A 51 18.08 -2.58 2.88
C GLU A 51 18.69 -1.37 2.16
N ASP A 52 17.91 -0.71 1.31
CA ASP A 52 18.27 0.56 0.70
C ASP A 52 17.66 1.75 1.47
N ARG A 53 17.79 2.96 0.93
CA ARG A 53 17.23 4.15 1.55
C ARG A 53 15.72 4.03 1.80
N ILE A 54 14.97 3.50 0.84
CA ILE A 54 13.51 3.41 0.95
C ILE A 54 13.10 2.28 1.88
N GLY A 55 13.74 1.10 1.77
CA GLY A 55 13.41 -0.04 2.61
C GLY A 55 13.80 0.15 4.08
N ARG A 56 14.76 1.03 4.38
CA ARG A 56 15.07 1.46 5.76
C ARG A 56 14.08 2.48 6.33
N ASP A 57 13.37 3.20 5.46
CA ASP A 57 12.38 4.21 5.86
C ASP A 57 10.98 3.60 6.07
N LEU A 58 10.77 2.32 5.71
CA LEU A 58 9.53 1.57 5.91
C LEU A 58 9.40 1.04 7.35
#